data_AF-A0A5N7CHV3-F1
#
_entry.id   AF-A0A5N7CHV3-F1
#
_cell.length_a   1.000
_cell.length_b   1.000
_cell.length_c   1.000
_cell.angle_alpha   90.00
_cell.angle_beta   90.00
_cell.angle_gamma   90.00
#
_symmetry.space_group_name_H-M   'P 1'
#
loop_
_entity.id
_entity.type
_entity.pdbx_description
1 polymer ?
#
loop_
_entity_poly.entity_id
_entity_poly.type
_entity_poly.pdbx_seq_one_letter_code
_entity_poly.pdbx_strand_id
1 'polypeptide(L)'
;MADLGFYSDKSFLPEQWAEFGFGVLIIFVRMGVRIRTVGLRGFQGDDYFAFLAIALLTMDGVTVHLSYVLGTNLEIPHALHNQLTPEQYSSVVAGSKAELAAWYSYTALIWVMKAKMLFL
;
A
#
# COMPACT_ATOMS: atom_id res chain seq x y z
N MET A 1 -4.98 -16.66 6.13
CA MET A 1 -3.63 -16.86 5.59
C MET A 1 -3.65 -18.14 4.81
N ALA A 2 -3.10 -18.18 3.60
CA ALA A 2 -2.65 -19.44 3.05
C ALA A 2 -1.73 -20.03 4.12
N ASP A 3 -2.12 -21.16 4.69
CA ASP A 3 -1.45 -21.78 5.85
C ASP A 3 -0.14 -22.42 5.39
N LEU A 4 0.75 -21.58 4.83
CA LEU A 4 2.01 -21.94 4.23
C LEU A 4 3.06 -22.26 5.30
N GLY A 5 2.78 -21.96 6.58
CA GLY A 5 3.63 -22.38 7.72
C GLY A 5 4.92 -21.57 7.92
N PHE A 6 5.30 -20.67 7.00
CA PHE A 6 6.50 -19.82 7.13
C PHE A 6 6.17 -18.40 7.63
N TYR A 7 4.92 -17.95 7.47
CA TYR A 7 4.45 -16.68 8.00
C TYR A 7 3.78 -16.87 9.36
N SER A 8 4.50 -16.49 10.42
CA SER A 8 4.00 -16.53 11.79
C SER A 8 4.27 -15.23 12.55
N ASP A 9 4.42 -14.11 11.85
CA ASP A 9 4.55 -12.81 12.52
C ASP A 9 3.19 -12.15 12.68
N LYS A 10 2.70 -12.10 13.92
CA LYS A 10 1.42 -11.45 14.24
C LYS A 10 1.54 -9.92 14.36
N SER A 11 2.76 -9.39 14.38
CA SER A 11 3.06 -7.97 14.61
C SER A 11 3.06 -7.15 13.32
N PHE A 12 3.38 -7.80 12.19
CA PHE A 12 3.52 -7.15 10.89
C PHE A 12 2.23 -6.43 10.43
N LEU A 13 1.08 -7.11 10.46
CA LEU A 13 -0.18 -6.51 10.02
C LEU A 13 -0.58 -5.28 10.86
N PRO A 14 -0.56 -5.34 12.21
CA PRO A 14 -0.78 -4.16 13.04
C PRO A 14 0.17 -3.01 12.73
N GLU A 15 1.47 -3.28 12.55
CA GLU A 15 2.48 -2.27 12.23
C GLU A 15 2.18 -1.60 10.88
N GLN A 16 1.90 -2.39 9.85
CA GLN A 16 1.56 -1.91 8.52
C GLN A 16 0.31 -1.03 8.50
N TRP A 17 -0.77 -1.45 9.21
CA TRP A 17 -1.98 -0.66 9.30
C TRP A 17 -1.80 0.61 10.15
N ALA A 18 -0.92 0.56 11.15
CA ALA A 18 -0.55 1.75 11.91
C ALA A 18 0.21 2.76 11.03
N GLU A 19 1.19 2.30 10.23
CA GLU A 19 1.91 3.14 9.27
C GLU A 19 0.96 3.79 8.25
N PHE A 20 0.02 3.01 7.69
CA PHE A 20 -1.04 3.54 6.84
C PHE A 20 -1.87 4.63 7.54
N GLY A 21 -2.31 4.35 8.77
CA GLY A 21 -3.09 5.30 9.57
C GLY A 21 -2.34 6.61 9.84
N PHE A 22 -1.06 6.53 10.20
CA PHE A 22 -0.21 7.70 10.38
C PHE A 22 0.00 8.47 9.07
N GLY A 23 0.24 7.79 7.95
CA GLY A 23 0.39 8.42 6.65
C GLY A 23 -0.85 9.21 6.23
N VAL A 24 -2.03 8.61 6.38
CA VAL A 24 -3.32 9.26 6.09
C VAL A 24 -3.55 10.46 7.02
N LEU A 25 -3.26 10.31 8.32
CA LEU A 25 -3.40 11.39 9.29
C LEU A 25 -2.53 12.61 8.93
N ILE A 26 -1.27 12.39 8.54
CA ILE A 26 -0.36 13.47 8.14
C ILE A 26 -0.92 14.24 6.93
N ILE A 27 -1.48 13.54 5.93
CA ILE A 27 -2.08 14.17 4.75
C ILE A 27 -3.30 15.01 5.15
N PHE A 28 -4.17 14.49 6.02
CA PHE A 28 -5.33 15.24 6.52
C PHE A 28 -4.95 16.47 7.33
N VAL A 29 -3.98 16.34 8.25
CA VAL A 29 -3.47 17.48 9.03
C VAL A 29 -2.93 18.57 8.11
N ARG A 30 -2.15 18.19 7.09
CA ARG A 30 -1.65 19.13 6.07
C ARG A 30 -2.81 19.84 5.35
N MET A 31 -3.81 19.09 4.90
CA MET A 31 -4.97 19.66 4.21
C MET A 31 -5.76 20.62 5.11
N GLY A 32 -5.93 20.29 6.40
CA GLY A 32 -6.58 21.15 7.39
C GLY A 32 -5.82 22.45 7.65
N VAL A 33 -4.49 22.39 7.76
CA VAL A 33 -3.65 23.60 7.89
C VAL A 33 -3.78 24.49 6.66
N ARG A 34 -3.77 23.91 5.46
CA ARG A 34 -3.90 24.68 4.21
C ARG A 34 -5.26 25.37 4.07
N ILE A 35 -6.34 24.66 4.39
CA ILE A 35 -7.69 25.25 4.37
C ILE A 35 -7.75 26.46 5.31
N ARG A 36 -7.05 26.41 6.45
CA ARG A 36 -6.97 27.52 7.40
C ARG A 36 -6.10 28.69 6.93
N THR A 37 -5.02 28.43 6.19
CA THR A 37 -4.10 29.49 5.74
C THR A 37 -4.53 30.17 4.43
N VAL A 38 -5.06 29.43 3.46
CA VAL A 38 -5.38 29.95 2.11
C VAL A 38 -6.90 30.07 1.87
N GLY A 39 -7.71 29.43 2.72
CA GLY A 39 -9.18 29.41 2.59
C GLY A 39 -9.70 28.39 1.56
N LEU A 40 -10.98 28.02 1.68
CA LEU A 40 -11.64 27.00 0.82
C LEU A 40 -11.70 27.37 -0.68
N ARG A 41 -11.50 28.64 -1.04
CA ARG A 41 -11.51 29.12 -2.44
C ARG A 41 -10.13 29.10 -3.11
N GLY A 42 -9.07 28.78 -2.37
CA GLY A 42 -7.69 28.72 -2.86
C GLY A 42 -7.23 27.31 -3.22
N PHE A 43 -8.15 26.36 -3.47
CA PHE A 43 -7.79 24.99 -3.83
C PHE A 43 -6.94 24.98 -5.10
N GLN A 44 -5.68 24.57 -4.98
CA GLN A 44 -4.73 24.47 -6.11
C GLN A 44 -4.58 23.01 -6.54
N GLY A 45 -3.86 22.77 -7.65
CA GLY A 45 -3.58 21.43 -8.16
C GLY A 45 -3.01 20.47 -7.10
N ASP A 46 -2.21 20.98 -6.15
CA ASP A 46 -1.66 20.19 -5.05
C ASP A 46 -2.74 19.51 -4.17
N ASP A 47 -3.93 20.10 -3.99
CA ASP A 47 -4.99 19.49 -3.20
C ASP A 47 -5.59 18.25 -3.89
N TYR A 48 -5.72 18.27 -5.22
CA TYR A 48 -6.17 17.09 -6.00
C TYR A 48 -5.16 15.94 -5.91
N PHE A 49 -3.86 16.27 -5.94
CA PHE A 49 -2.82 15.27 -5.73
C PHE A 49 -2.86 14.68 -4.31
N ALA A 50 -3.45 15.38 -3.31
CA ALA A 50 -3.55 14.84 -1.95
C ALA A 50 -4.52 13.66 -1.89
N PHE A 51 -5.67 13.78 -2.57
CA PHE A 51 -6.61 12.68 -2.73
C PHE A 51 -6.00 11.52 -3.52
N LEU A 52 -5.23 11.82 -4.57
CA LEU A 52 -4.52 10.79 -5.33
C LEU A 52 -3.47 10.07 -4.46
N ALA A 53 -2.74 10.80 -3.62
CA ALA A 53 -1.79 10.20 -2.68
C ALA A 53 -2.48 9.28 -1.66
N ILE A 54 -3.63 9.69 -1.10
CA ILE A 54 -4.42 8.83 -0.21
C ILE A 54 -4.91 7.57 -0.94
N ALA A 55 -5.39 7.71 -2.18
CA ALA A 55 -5.84 6.57 -2.97
C ALA A 55 -4.70 5.56 -3.24
N LEU A 56 -3.51 6.05 -3.61
CA LEU A 56 -2.33 5.21 -3.83
C LEU A 56 -1.82 4.57 -2.55
N LEU A 57 -1.82 5.31 -1.43
CA LEU A 57 -1.46 4.78 -0.10
C LEU A 57 -2.45 3.69 0.35
N THR A 58 -3.73 3.86 0.03
CA THR A 58 -4.78 2.86 0.34
C THR A 58 -4.62 1.62 -0.52
N MET A 59 -4.36 1.80 -1.82
CA MET A 59 -4.09 0.69 -2.74
C MET A 59 -2.87 -0.10 -2.26
N ASP A 60 -1.80 0.57 -1.86
CA ASP A 60 -0.58 -0.05 -1.34
C ASP A 60 -0.86 -0.86 -0.06
N GLY A 61 -1.53 -0.26 0.94
CA GLY A 61 -1.88 -0.95 2.17
C GLY A 61 -2.76 -2.20 1.95
N VAL A 62 -3.77 -2.11 1.08
CA VAL A 62 -4.66 -3.23 0.76
C VAL A 62 -3.92 -4.33 0.00
N THR A 63 -3.10 -3.96 -0.98
CA THR A 63 -2.36 -4.94 -1.79
C THR A 63 -1.33 -5.69 -0.95
N VAL A 64 -0.59 -5.01 -0.08
CA VAL A 64 0.34 -5.67 0.86
C VAL A 64 -0.41 -6.56 1.86
N HIS A 65 -1.59 -6.15 2.35
CA HIS A 65 -2.41 -7.03 3.20
C HIS A 65 -2.83 -8.30 2.45
N LEU A 66 -3.23 -8.18 1.18
CA LEU A 66 -3.58 -9.33 0.33
C LEU A 66 -2.38 -10.22 0.07
N SER A 67 -1.21 -9.65 -0.23
CA SER A 67 0.05 -10.39 -0.40
C SER A 67 0.39 -11.18 0.85
N TYR A 68 0.27 -10.55 2.03
CA TYR A 68 0.52 -11.20 3.31
C TYR A 68 -0.44 -12.36 3.61
N VAL A 69 -1.73 -12.19 3.28
CA VAL A 69 -2.74 -13.23 3.54
C VAL A 69 -2.66 -14.37 2.52
N LEU A 70 -2.37 -14.09 1.25
CA LEU A 70 -2.39 -15.06 0.17
C LEU A 70 -1.04 -15.76 -0.05
N GLY A 71 0.04 -15.14 0.40
CA GLY A 71 1.44 -15.53 0.17
C GLY A 71 1.90 -15.18 -1.23
N THR A 72 3.21 -14.92 -1.40
CA THR A 72 3.77 -14.54 -2.70
C THR A 72 4.93 -15.43 -3.13
N ASN A 73 5.22 -15.42 -4.43
CA ASN A 73 6.26 -16.26 -5.01
C ASN A 73 7.68 -15.94 -4.49
N LEU A 74 7.89 -14.73 -3.97
CA LEU A 74 9.17 -14.27 -3.42
C LEU A 74 9.47 -14.90 -2.06
N GLU A 75 8.42 -15.20 -1.30
CA GLU A 75 8.52 -15.60 0.10
C GLU A 75 8.56 -17.12 0.26
N ILE A 76 8.12 -17.87 -0.76
CA ILE A 76 8.10 -19.33 -0.73
C ILE A 76 9.50 -19.87 -1.05
N PRO A 77 10.11 -20.66 -0.16
CA PRO A 77 11.38 -21.32 -0.43
C PRO A 77 11.29 -22.23 -1.66
N HIS A 78 12.28 -22.17 -2.55
CA HIS A 78 12.31 -22.99 -3.77
C HIS A 78 12.06 -24.49 -3.55
N ALA A 79 12.51 -25.03 -2.41
CA ALA A 79 12.31 -26.44 -2.05
C ALA A 79 10.82 -26.84 -1.91
N LEU A 80 9.96 -25.88 -1.62
CA LEU A 80 8.53 -26.10 -1.39
C LEU A 80 7.66 -25.82 -2.61
N HIS A 81 8.23 -25.24 -3.68
CA HIS A 81 7.48 -24.89 -4.89
C HIS A 81 6.80 -26.11 -5.52
N ASN A 82 7.45 -27.28 -5.47
CA ASN A 82 6.93 -28.53 -6.02
C ASN A 82 5.98 -29.27 -5.06
N GLN A 83 5.79 -28.78 -3.83
CA GLN A 83 4.98 -29.41 -2.79
C GLN A 83 3.65 -28.67 -2.54
N LEU A 84 3.44 -27.54 -3.21
CA LEU A 84 2.20 -26.76 -3.12
C LEU A 84 1.02 -27.54 -3.69
N THR A 85 -0.10 -27.57 -2.98
CA THR A 85 -1.35 -28.07 -3.56
C THR A 85 -1.85 -27.12 -4.65
N PRO A 86 -2.68 -27.59 -5.59
CA PRO A 86 -3.26 -26.73 -6.64
C PRO A 86 -3.96 -25.47 -6.07
N GLU A 87 -4.63 -25.60 -4.93
CA GLU A 87 -5.32 -24.51 -4.24
C GLU A 87 -4.31 -23.49 -3.69
N GLN A 88 -3.26 -23.95 -3.01
CA GLN A 88 -2.20 -23.09 -2.51
C GLN A 88 -1.48 -22.35 -3.64
N TYR A 89 -1.18 -23.06 -4.73
CA TYR A 89 -0.58 -22.45 -5.92
C TYR A 89 -1.44 -21.31 -6.48
N SER A 90 -2.76 -21.49 -6.56
CA SER A 90 -3.68 -20.44 -7.03
C SER A 90 -3.72 -19.22 -6.09
N SER A 91 -3.65 -19.44 -4.76
CA SER A 91 -3.55 -18.37 -3.77
C SER A 91 -2.26 -17.56 -3.97
N VAL A 92 -1.14 -18.25 -4.14
CA VAL A 92 0.18 -17.63 -4.31
C VAL A 92 0.25 -16.81 -5.60
N VAL A 93 -0.38 -17.29 -6.68
CA VAL A 93 -0.50 -16.52 -7.92
C VAL A 93 -1.30 -15.24 -7.70
N ALA A 94 -2.36 -15.28 -6.90
CA ALA A 94 -3.15 -14.09 -6.56
C ALA A 94 -2.37 -13.12 -5.68
N GLY A 95 -1.65 -13.60 -4.66
CA GLY A 95 -0.80 -12.78 -3.80
C GLY A 95 0.37 -12.14 -4.57
N SER A 96 1.01 -12.88 -5.46
CA SER A 96 2.10 -12.35 -6.31
C SER A 96 1.63 -11.23 -7.24
N LYS A 97 0.38 -11.30 -7.73
CA LYS A 97 -0.23 -10.21 -8.51
C LYS A 97 -0.51 -8.99 -7.64
N ALA A 98 -0.96 -9.19 -6.41
CA ALA A 98 -1.18 -8.10 -5.46
C ALA A 98 0.15 -7.41 -5.11
N GLU A 99 1.23 -8.16 -4.91
CA GLU A 99 2.54 -7.59 -4.60
C GLU A 99 3.12 -6.77 -5.76
N LEU A 100 2.96 -7.26 -6.99
CA LEU A 100 3.34 -6.49 -8.16
C LEU A 100 2.53 -5.18 -8.25
N ALA A 101 1.22 -5.22 -7.94
CA ALA A 101 0.41 -4.02 -7.87
C ALA A 101 0.90 -3.06 -6.77
N ALA A 102 1.30 -3.57 -5.60
CA ALA A 102 1.87 -2.78 -4.50
C ALA A 102 3.11 -1.98 -4.93
N TRP A 103 4.07 -2.62 -5.62
CA TRP A 103 5.28 -1.94 -6.10
C TRP A 103 4.97 -0.78 -7.06
N TYR A 104 3.99 -0.97 -7.95
CA TYR A 104 3.58 0.10 -8.86
C TYR A 104 2.82 1.21 -8.14
N SER A 105 1.94 0.92 -7.17
CA SER A 105 1.30 1.97 -6.36
C SER A 105 2.30 2.77 -5.57
N TYR A 106 3.28 2.11 -4.94
CA TYR A 106 4.31 2.77 -4.15
C TYR A 106 5.18 3.69 -5.03
N THR A 107 5.61 3.20 -6.20
CA THR A 107 6.36 4.01 -7.15
C THR A 107 5.54 5.20 -7.64
N ALA A 108 4.27 4.99 -7.99
CA ALA A 108 3.36 6.06 -8.38
C ALA A 108 3.17 7.10 -7.26
N LEU A 109 3.06 6.65 -6.00
CA LEU A 109 2.94 7.54 -4.84
C LEU A 109 4.15 8.46 -4.72
N ILE A 110 5.37 7.94 -4.86
CA ILE A 110 6.60 8.74 -4.86
C ILE A 110 6.56 9.80 -5.96
N TRP A 111 6.14 9.44 -7.17
CA TRP A 111 6.05 10.37 -8.29
C TRP A 111 4.96 11.43 -8.07
N VAL A 112 3.82 11.07 -7.48
CA VAL A 112 2.79 12.02 -7.08
C VAL A 112 3.32 12.99 -6.03
N MET A 113 4.07 12.51 -5.03
CA MET A 113 4.68 13.38 -4.02
C MET A 113 5.73 14.32 -4.62
N LYS A 114 6.50 13.89 -5.61
CA LYS A 114 7.41 14.77 -6.36
C LYS A 114 6.64 15.81 -7.18
N ALA A 115 5.58 15.40 -7.88
CA ALA A 115 4.75 16.31 -8.66
C ALA A 115 4.11 17.39 -7.78
N LYS A 116 3.65 17.03 -6.57
CA LYS A 116 3.17 17.99 -5.56
C LYS A 116 4.18 19.09 -5.22
N MET A 117 5.48 18.79 -5.22
CA MET A 117 6.52 19.80 -4.94
C MET A 117 6.72 20.80 -6.09
N LEU A 118 6.29 20.45 -7.31
CA LEU A 118 6.40 21.33 -8.49
C LEU A 118 5.22 22.30 -8.62
N PHE A 119 4.08 21.97 -8.02
CA PHE A 119 2.90 22.84 -7.99
C PHE A 119 2.82 23.53 -6.63
N LEU A 120 3.27 24.79 -6.59
CA LEU A 120 3.36 25.64 -5.40
C LEU A 120 2.01 26.30 -5.05
#